data_AF-A0A8H4ILJ9-F1
#
_entry.id   AF-A0A8H4ILJ9-F1
#
_cell.length_a   1.000
_cell.length_b   1.000
_cell.length_c   1.000
_cell.angle_alpha   90.00
_cell.angle_beta   90.00
_cell.angle_gamma   90.00
#
_symmetry.space_group_name_H-M   'P 1'
#
loop_
_entity.id
_entity.type
_entity.pdbx_description
1 polymer ?
#
loop_
_entity_poly.entity_id
_entity_poly.type
_entity_poly.pdbx_seq_one_letter_code
_entity_poly.pdbx_strand_id
1 'polypeptide(L)'
;MQFSVVLLGFFTALAAAQIPSADSQCSEKSRLGCAASSDGVRRCLVKDGVELCVVDCDTQNSCTPGCTGQGFSNGFCTTGAHPCLCSNADPGFSA
;
A
#
# COMPACT_ATOMS: atom_id res chain seq x y z
N MET A 1 21.79 -15.47 -49.86
CA MET A 1 21.64 -14.24 -49.03
C MET A 1 20.55 -14.52 -48.01
N GLN A 2 20.96 -14.94 -46.81
CA GLN A 2 20.06 -15.33 -45.72
C GLN A 2 19.66 -14.05 -44.97
N PHE A 3 18.40 -13.62 -45.11
CA PHE A 3 17.89 -12.49 -44.34
C PHE A 3 17.28 -13.02 -43.05
N SER A 4 18.06 -12.90 -41.98
CA SER A 4 17.64 -13.07 -40.60
C SER A 4 16.50 -12.10 -40.29
N VAL A 5 15.27 -12.61 -40.19
CA VAL A 5 14.14 -11.83 -39.67
C VAL A 5 14.17 -11.94 -38.15
N VAL A 6 14.35 -10.77 -37.55
CA VAL A 6 14.44 -10.48 -36.12
C VAL A 6 13.24 -11.07 -35.37
N LEU A 7 13.52 -11.93 -34.39
CA LEU A 7 12.59 -12.33 -33.34
C LEU A 7 12.20 -11.09 -32.53
N LEU A 8 11.09 -10.45 -32.88
CA LEU A 8 10.39 -9.51 -32.02
C LEU A 8 9.79 -10.32 -30.86
N GLY A 9 10.58 -10.49 -29.81
CA GLY A 9 10.11 -10.98 -28.53
C GLY A 9 9.04 -10.04 -27.99
N PHE A 10 7.79 -10.48 -28.09
CA PHE A 10 6.69 -9.92 -27.33
C PHE A 10 6.97 -10.14 -25.84
N PHE A 11 7.60 -9.16 -25.21
CA PHE A 11 7.60 -9.04 -23.76
C PHE A 11 6.16 -8.71 -23.35
N THR A 12 5.37 -9.74 -23.01
CA THR A 12 4.18 -9.55 -22.19
C THR A 12 4.66 -9.07 -20.84
N ALA A 13 4.74 -7.75 -20.66
CA ALA A 13 4.91 -7.16 -19.34
C ALA A 13 3.71 -7.58 -18.50
N LEU A 14 3.90 -8.55 -17.60
CA LEU A 14 3.01 -8.76 -16.46
C LEU A 14 3.05 -7.45 -15.68
N ALA A 15 2.07 -6.57 -15.91
CA ALA A 15 1.82 -5.46 -15.02
C ALA A 15 1.45 -6.07 -13.67
N ALA A 16 2.41 -6.15 -12.75
CA ALA A 16 2.10 -6.37 -11.35
C ALA A 16 1.11 -5.27 -10.97
N ALA A 17 -0.10 -5.65 -10.55
CA ALA A 17 -1.13 -4.69 -10.17
C ALA A 17 -0.54 -3.76 -9.10
N GLN A 18 -0.38 -2.48 -9.45
CA GLN A 18 0.22 -1.48 -8.57
C GLN A 18 -0.64 -1.40 -7.29
N ILE A 19 -0.01 -1.51 -6.13
CA ILE A 19 -0.73 -1.44 -4.85
C ILE A 19 -1.18 0.01 -4.69
N PRO A 20 -2.45 0.27 -4.36
CA PRO A 20 -2.93 1.63 -4.17
C PRO A 20 -2.17 2.31 -3.03
N SER A 21 -2.01 3.64 -3.12
CA SER A 21 -1.39 4.45 -2.08
C SER A 21 -2.33 5.51 -1.51
N ALA A 22 -2.07 5.89 -0.26
CA ALA A 22 -2.71 7.01 0.42
C ALA A 22 -1.75 7.59 1.46
N ASP A 23 -1.43 8.87 1.35
CA ASP A 23 -0.59 9.59 2.31
C ASP A 23 -1.41 10.49 3.25
N SER A 24 -2.68 10.73 2.90
CA SER A 24 -3.59 11.54 3.70
C SER A 24 -4.05 10.77 4.94
N GLN A 25 -3.91 11.37 6.11
CA GLN A 25 -4.35 10.79 7.37
C GLN A 25 -5.80 11.16 7.69
N CYS A 26 -6.49 10.30 8.43
CA CYS A 26 -7.82 10.63 8.95
C CYS A 26 -7.76 11.64 10.10
N SER A 27 -8.92 12.15 10.52
CA SER A 27 -9.01 12.92 11.76
C SER A 27 -8.60 12.09 12.98
N GLU A 28 -8.11 12.75 14.04
CA GLU A 28 -7.78 12.08 15.31
C GLU A 28 -8.96 11.25 15.84
N LYS A 29 -10.17 11.81 15.78
CA LYS A 29 -11.39 11.13 16.22
C LYS A 29 -11.60 9.81 15.49
N SER A 30 -11.43 9.80 14.18
CA SER A 30 -11.57 8.59 13.35
C SER A 30 -10.47 7.58 13.63
N ARG A 31 -9.21 8.05 13.75
CA ARG A 31 -8.06 7.20 14.11
C ARG A 31 -8.26 6.51 15.45
N LEU A 32 -8.75 7.22 16.47
CA LEU A 32 -9.02 6.64 17.79
C LEU A 32 -10.12 5.57 17.75
N GLY A 33 -10.97 5.54 16.73
CA GLY A 33 -11.95 4.47 16.49
C GLY A 33 -11.35 3.20 15.87
N CYS A 34 -10.14 3.25 15.34
CA CYS A 34 -9.49 2.11 14.71
C CYS A 34 -8.87 1.14 15.72
N ALA A 35 -8.68 -0.11 15.28
CA ALA A 35 -7.90 -1.08 16.02
C ALA A 35 -6.44 -0.59 16.17
N ALA A 36 -5.81 -0.92 17.29
CA ALA A 36 -4.38 -0.70 17.45
C ALA A 36 -3.63 -1.77 16.63
N SER A 37 -2.54 -1.35 15.99
CA SER A 37 -1.57 -2.27 15.39
C SER A 37 -0.79 -3.02 16.47
N SER A 38 0.10 -3.92 16.03
CA SER A 38 0.96 -4.71 16.92
C SER A 38 1.89 -3.87 17.80
N ASP A 39 2.24 -2.65 17.37
CA ASP A 39 3.02 -1.68 18.13
C ASP A 39 2.17 -0.81 19.08
N GLY A 40 0.86 -1.06 19.15
CA GLY A 40 -0.08 -0.32 19.99
C GLY A 40 -0.58 0.99 19.36
N VAL A 41 -0.11 1.37 18.17
CA VAL A 41 -0.52 2.61 17.50
C VAL A 41 -1.77 2.35 16.66
N ARG A 42 -2.76 3.22 16.82
CA ARG A 42 -3.97 3.22 15.98
C ARG A 42 -3.69 4.05 14.74
N ARG A 43 -4.00 3.51 13.56
CA ARG A 43 -3.67 4.13 12.28
C ARG A 43 -4.89 4.28 11.40
N CYS A 44 -4.98 5.38 10.68
CA CYS A 44 -6.07 5.63 9.74
C CYS A 44 -5.61 6.48 8.55
N LEU A 45 -5.93 6.02 7.34
CA LEU A 45 -5.62 6.69 6.08
C LEU A 45 -6.90 7.05 5.33
N VAL A 46 -6.84 8.12 4.54
CA VAL A 46 -7.92 8.55 3.65
C VAL A 46 -7.54 8.16 2.23
N LYS A 47 -8.29 7.23 1.63
CA LYS A 47 -8.19 6.90 0.20
C LYS A 47 -9.43 7.40 -0.53
N ASP A 48 -9.24 8.26 -1.52
CA ASP A 48 -10.33 8.78 -2.37
C ASP A 48 -11.49 9.40 -1.56
N GLY A 49 -11.17 10.05 -0.44
CA GLY A 49 -12.15 10.66 0.47
C GLY A 49 -12.80 9.70 1.47
N VAL A 50 -12.43 8.42 1.45
CA VAL A 50 -12.90 7.40 2.40
C VAL A 50 -11.86 7.17 3.48
N GLU A 51 -12.27 7.30 4.74
CA GLU A 51 -11.45 6.95 5.89
C GLU A 51 -11.36 5.43 6.05
N LEU A 52 -10.14 4.92 6.14
CA LEU A 52 -9.82 3.50 6.24
C LEU A 52 -8.91 3.28 7.44
N CYS A 53 -9.37 2.45 8.37
CA CYS A 53 -8.52 1.94 9.43
C CYS A 53 -7.47 1.01 8.83
N VAL A 54 -6.22 1.27 9.17
CA VAL A 54 -5.09 0.47 8.71
C VAL A 54 -4.31 -0.04 9.91
N VAL A 55 -3.62 -1.14 9.71
CA VAL A 55 -2.73 -1.72 10.72
C VAL A 55 -1.41 -2.10 10.06
N ASP A 56 -0.36 -2.24 10.86
CA ASP A 56 0.85 -2.89 10.37
C ASP A 56 0.50 -4.31 9.94
N CYS A 57 0.96 -4.66 8.74
CA CYS A 57 0.89 -6.02 8.30
C CYS A 57 1.90 -6.86 9.08
N ASP A 58 1.53 -8.10 9.43
CA ASP A 58 2.51 -9.07 9.89
C ASP A 58 3.69 -9.16 8.92
N THR A 59 4.88 -9.45 9.43
CA THR A 59 6.13 -9.56 8.65
C THR A 59 6.08 -10.60 7.54
N GLN A 60 5.06 -11.46 7.52
CA GLN A 60 4.81 -12.45 6.45
C GLN A 60 3.95 -11.91 5.30
N ASN A 61 3.43 -10.69 5.37
CA ASN A 61 2.59 -10.12 4.33
C ASN A 61 3.42 -9.45 3.22
N SER A 62 2.91 -9.49 1.99
CA SER A 62 3.51 -8.84 0.82
C SER A 62 3.25 -7.34 0.73
N CYS A 63 2.39 -6.73 1.58
CA CYS A 63 2.09 -5.30 1.47
C CYS A 63 3.34 -4.40 1.63
N THR A 64 4.11 -4.55 2.72
CA THR A 64 5.32 -3.76 2.95
C THR A 64 6.38 -3.96 1.86
N PRO A 65 6.82 -5.20 1.52
CA PRO A 65 7.79 -5.40 0.44
C PRO A 65 7.24 -4.98 -0.93
N GLY A 66 5.94 -5.15 -1.17
CA GLY A 66 5.28 -4.67 -2.39
C GLY A 66 5.28 -3.15 -2.51
N CYS A 67 4.96 -2.44 -1.42
CA CYS A 67 4.93 -0.98 -1.38
C CYS A 67 6.32 -0.35 -1.44
N THR A 68 7.29 -0.92 -0.71
CA THR A 68 8.69 -0.49 -0.78
C THR A 68 9.30 -0.77 -2.14
N GLY A 69 8.94 -1.89 -2.79
CA GLY A 69 9.29 -2.17 -4.19
C GLY A 69 8.69 -1.17 -5.20
N GLN A 70 7.64 -0.44 -4.83
CA GLN A 70 7.05 0.65 -5.60
C GLN A 70 7.58 2.04 -5.22
N GLY A 71 8.51 2.12 -4.26
CA GLY A 71 9.13 3.37 -3.81
C GLY A 71 8.42 4.08 -2.66
N PHE A 72 7.44 3.44 -2.00
CA PHE A 72 6.82 3.96 -0.78
C PHE A 72 7.62 3.59 0.47
N SER A 73 7.47 4.40 1.52
CA SER A 73 8.19 4.18 2.78
C SER A 73 7.67 2.95 3.54
N ASN A 74 6.37 2.69 3.49
CA ASN A 74 5.77 1.50 4.12
C ASN A 74 4.49 1.04 3.39
N GLY A 75 4.01 -0.14 3.75
CA GLY A 75 2.72 -0.70 3.34
C GLY A 75 1.91 -1.13 4.56
N PHE A 76 0.63 -0.78 4.59
CA PHE A 76 -0.29 -1.07 5.66
C PHE A 76 -1.41 -2.00 5.19
N CYS A 77 -1.92 -2.80 6.13
CA CYS A 77 -3.02 -3.71 5.92
C CYS A 77 -4.32 -3.02 6.29
N THR A 78 -5.38 -3.26 5.52
CA THR A 78 -6.71 -2.70 5.81
C THR A 78 -7.73 -3.82 5.87
N THR A 79 -8.74 -3.66 6.71
CA THR A 79 -9.96 -4.48 6.64
C THR A 79 -10.93 -3.81 5.69
N GLY A 80 -10.95 -4.21 4.41
CA GLY A 80 -11.81 -3.58 3.40
C GLY A 80 -11.49 -3.96 1.95
N ALA A 81 -11.88 -3.09 1.02
CA ALA A 81 -11.73 -3.29 -0.44
C ALA A 81 -10.27 -3.24 -0.92
N HIS A 82 -9.37 -2.67 -0.12
CA HIS A 82 -7.94 -2.61 -0.42
C HIS A 82 -7.17 -3.42 0.63
N PRO A 83 -6.73 -4.66 0.33
CA PRO A 83 -6.04 -5.48 1.32
C PRO A 83 -4.70 -4.87 1.75
N CYS A 84 -4.08 -4.07 0.87
CA CYS A 84 -2.84 -3.34 1.11
C CYS A 84 -3.01 -1.87 0.68
N LEU A 85 -2.44 -0.95 1.44
CA LEU A 85 -2.28 0.46 1.10
C LEU A 85 -0.83 0.90 1.32
N CYS A 86 -0.22 1.51 0.31
CA CYS A 86 1.11 2.10 0.43
C CYS A 86 1.04 3.52 0.97
N SER A 87 2.02 3.93 1.76
CA SER A 87 2.09 5.28 2.31
C SER A 87 3.53 5.68 2.61
N ASN A 88 3.82 6.96 2.45
CA ASN A 88 5.03 7.63 2.93
C ASN A 88 4.81 8.34 4.26
N ALA A 89 3.55 8.57 4.65
CA ALA A 89 3.20 9.07 5.96
C ALA A 89 3.09 7.92 6.97
N ASP A 90 3.47 8.19 8.23
CA ASP A 90 3.04 7.37 9.37
C ASP A 90 1.64 7.85 9.80
N PRO A 91 0.58 7.04 9.60
CA PRO A 91 -0.80 7.44 9.90
C PRO A 91 -1.18 7.30 11.37
N GLY A 92 -0.20 7.12 12.25
CA GLY A 92 -0.37 6.98 13.69
C GLY A 92 -0.44 8.30 14.44
N PHE A 93 0.00 9.40 13.83
CA PHE A 93 0.15 10.70 14.48
C PHE A 93 -0.52 11.81 13.68
N SER A 94 -1.47 12.48 14.32
CA SER A 94 -2.17 13.65 13.80
C SER A 94 -1.31 14.82 14.20
N ALA A 95 -0.69 15.45 13.22
CA ALA A 95 0.00 16.73 13.41
C ALA A 95 -0.99 17.81 13.87
#